data_AF-A0A3N5SFR1-F1
#
_entry.id   AF-A0A3N5SFR1-F1
#
_cell.length_a   1.000
_cell.length_b   1.000
_cell.length_c   1.000
_cell.angle_alpha   90.00
_cell.angle_beta   90.00
_cell.angle_gamma   90.00
#
_symmetry.space_group_name_H-M   'P 1'
#
loop_
_entity.id
_entity.type
_entity.pdbx_description
1 polymer ?
#
loop_
_entity_poly.entity_id
_entity_poly.type
_entity_poly.pdbx_seq_one_letter_code
_entity_poly.pdbx_strand_id
1 'polypeptide(L)'
;RGLGFASITIDTNGYLFNDILEKVTPAEVDAFSFSLDGATARTNDRIRGRGSYAACLAGIRRAREKGFHTSLIYTVSRANLEELPAMGPLLAELGVERFFIQVLGLRGKAAWTGCEPGAEEVLRVSPSEWREQVPAAAEAIARRGARVIYPRVFLHPGEKFECAGLVADNYFVFPNGRVYRCPLCEDFPVHSLIFEDDRLVDAPRLNETAFFRLNIAEGCVMNALIQPGSPSGGGSGGPGHTIACCLLKDEILPPGDRSV
;
A
#
# COMPACT_ATOMS: atom_id res chain seq x y z
N ARG A 1 -24.60 -5.75 3.11
CA ARG A 1 -24.79 -5.36 1.68
C ARG A 1 -25.91 -4.34 1.41
N GLY A 2 -26.83 -4.03 2.34
CA GLY A 2 -27.93 -3.08 2.09
C GLY A 2 -27.55 -1.64 1.70
N LEU A 3 -26.29 -1.24 1.93
CA LEU A 3 -25.74 0.07 1.52
C LEU A 3 -25.06 0.06 0.14
N GLY A 4 -25.09 -1.06 -0.59
CA GLY A 4 -24.56 -1.14 -1.96
C GLY A 4 -23.05 -1.41 -2.08
N PHE A 5 -22.33 -1.66 -0.97
CA PHE A 5 -20.93 -2.09 -1.04
C PHE A 5 -20.80 -3.44 -1.75
N ALA A 6 -19.98 -3.46 -2.81
CA ALA A 6 -19.67 -4.67 -3.57
C ALA A 6 -18.75 -5.63 -2.81
N SER A 7 -17.86 -5.09 -1.98
CA SER A 7 -16.92 -5.84 -1.14
C SER A 7 -16.53 -5.02 0.10
N ILE A 8 -16.32 -5.69 1.23
CA ILE A 8 -15.84 -5.14 2.49
C ILE A 8 -14.60 -5.92 2.92
N THR A 9 -13.49 -5.20 3.12
CA THR A 9 -12.21 -5.77 3.58
C THR A 9 -11.77 -5.09 4.86
N ILE A 10 -11.23 -5.86 5.81
CA ILE A 10 -10.61 -5.35 7.03
C ILE A 10 -9.09 -5.56 6.96
N ASP A 11 -8.33 -4.48 7.01
CA ASP A 11 -6.87 -4.52 7.10
C ASP A 11 -6.42 -4.63 8.57
N THR A 12 -5.50 -5.55 8.87
CA THR A 12 -5.03 -5.82 10.22
C THR A 12 -3.55 -6.20 10.27
N ASN A 13 -2.91 -5.92 11.41
CA ASN A 13 -1.56 -6.41 11.72
C ASN A 13 -1.54 -7.83 12.32
N GLY A 14 -2.71 -8.48 12.44
CA GLY A 14 -2.82 -9.87 12.87
C GLY A 14 -3.05 -10.10 14.36
N TYR A 15 -3.03 -9.06 15.20
CA TYR A 15 -3.35 -9.21 16.63
C TYR A 15 -4.84 -9.46 16.89
N LEU A 16 -5.71 -9.07 15.96
CA LEU A 16 -7.15 -9.36 15.98
C LEU A 16 -7.83 -9.02 17.32
N PHE A 17 -7.50 -7.84 17.87
CA PHE A 17 -8.05 -7.37 19.13
C PHE A 17 -9.58 -7.39 19.14
N ASN A 18 -10.16 -7.56 20.33
CA ASN A 18 -11.60 -7.55 20.57
C ASN A 18 -12.38 -8.68 19.87
N ASP A 19 -11.71 -9.79 19.52
CA ASP A 19 -12.34 -10.98 18.93
C ASP A 19 -13.16 -10.68 17.67
N ILE A 20 -12.64 -9.80 16.81
CA ILE A 20 -13.36 -9.33 15.62
C ILE A 20 -13.86 -10.49 14.73
N LEU A 21 -13.08 -11.56 14.61
CA LEU A 21 -13.46 -12.75 13.85
C LEU A 21 -14.67 -13.52 14.42
N GLU A 22 -15.04 -13.27 15.67
CA GLU A 22 -16.24 -13.83 16.31
C GLU A 22 -17.46 -12.91 16.17
N LYS A 23 -17.23 -11.65 15.80
CA LYS A 23 -18.25 -10.60 15.78
C LYS A 23 -18.80 -10.28 14.40
N VAL A 24 -18.17 -10.82 13.36
CA VAL A 24 -18.59 -10.65 11.97
C VAL A 24 -18.58 -12.01 11.27
N THR A 25 -19.30 -12.09 10.17
CA THR A 25 -19.39 -13.28 9.32
C THR A 25 -18.82 -13.02 7.92
N PRO A 26 -18.44 -14.07 7.16
CA PRO A 26 -18.01 -13.91 5.77
C PRO A 26 -19.06 -13.27 4.84
N ALA A 27 -20.34 -13.23 5.25
CA ALA A 27 -21.40 -12.54 4.51
C ALA A 27 -21.41 -11.02 4.75
N GLU A 28 -20.77 -10.55 5.83
CA GLU A 28 -20.65 -9.15 6.20
C GLU A 28 -19.29 -8.56 5.83
N VAL A 29 -18.23 -9.36 5.97
CA VAL A 29 -16.85 -8.99 5.64
C VAL A 29 -16.30 -10.04 4.68
N ASP A 30 -16.06 -9.63 3.43
CA ASP A 30 -15.62 -10.55 2.38
C ASP A 30 -14.18 -11.02 2.61
N ALA A 31 -13.29 -10.15 3.13
CA ALA A 31 -11.89 -10.50 3.35
C ALA A 31 -11.22 -9.83 4.57
N PHE A 32 -10.23 -10.52 5.13
CA PHE A 32 -9.25 -9.93 6.04
C PHE A 32 -7.88 -9.84 5.37
N SER A 33 -7.31 -8.65 5.36
CA SER A 33 -5.99 -8.38 4.80
C SER A 33 -4.94 -8.23 5.90
N PHE A 34 -3.95 -9.10 5.91
CA PHE A 34 -2.95 -9.18 6.97
C PHE A 34 -1.65 -8.50 6.56
N SER A 35 -1.09 -7.65 7.42
CA SER A 35 0.20 -7.00 7.16
C SER A 35 1.37 -7.86 7.66
N LEU A 36 2.20 -8.35 6.73
CA LEU A 36 3.40 -9.15 7.02
C LEU A 36 4.55 -8.66 6.14
N ASP A 37 5.63 -8.19 6.74
CA ASP A 37 6.74 -7.52 6.04
C ASP A 37 8.02 -8.37 6.00
N GLY A 38 7.88 -9.70 6.11
CA GLY A 38 8.99 -10.66 5.99
C GLY A 38 8.48 -12.08 5.86
N ALA A 39 9.16 -12.88 5.04
CA ALA A 39 8.87 -14.31 4.88
C ALA A 39 9.35 -15.13 6.09
N THR A 40 10.17 -14.52 6.97
CA THR A 40 10.66 -15.13 8.20
C THR A 40 10.33 -14.29 9.42
N ALA A 41 10.22 -14.94 10.59
CA ALA A 41 10.06 -14.26 11.87
C ALA A 41 11.19 -13.27 12.14
N ARG A 42 12.43 -13.61 11.77
CA ARG A 42 13.60 -12.73 11.93
C ARG A 42 13.41 -11.40 11.22
N THR A 43 12.96 -11.42 9.96
CA THR A 43 12.83 -10.21 9.14
C THR A 43 11.58 -9.43 9.53
N ASN A 44 10.44 -10.11 9.65
CA ASN A 44 9.19 -9.45 9.99
C ASN A 44 9.24 -8.84 11.41
N ASP A 45 9.70 -9.58 12.41
CA ASP A 45 9.69 -9.08 13.80
C ASP A 45 10.68 -7.91 14.00
N ARG A 46 11.77 -7.86 13.21
CA ARG A 46 12.68 -6.72 13.20
C ARG A 46 11.98 -5.45 12.71
N ILE A 47 11.06 -5.56 11.76
CA ILE A 47 10.35 -4.43 11.15
C ILE A 47 9.11 -4.06 11.97
N ARG A 48 8.30 -5.06 12.33
CA ARG A 48 6.95 -4.88 12.90
C ARG A 48 6.86 -5.10 14.41
N GLY A 49 7.94 -5.57 15.03
CA GLY A 49 8.03 -5.85 16.45
C GLY A 49 7.97 -7.35 16.78
N ARG A 50 8.58 -7.70 17.92
CA ARG A 50 8.73 -9.09 18.38
C ARG A 50 7.39 -9.79 18.52
N GLY A 51 7.29 -11.01 17.98
CA GLY A 51 6.11 -11.86 18.04
C GLY A 51 5.04 -11.55 16.99
N SER A 52 5.21 -10.48 16.19
CA SER A 52 4.23 -10.09 15.18
C SER A 52 4.10 -11.12 14.05
N TYR A 53 5.18 -11.80 13.67
CA TYR A 53 5.12 -12.86 12.64
C TYR A 53 4.22 -14.01 13.07
N ALA A 54 4.44 -14.53 14.28
CA ALA A 54 3.65 -15.63 14.84
C ALA A 54 2.18 -15.23 15.02
N ALA A 55 1.92 -14.02 15.54
CA ALA A 55 0.56 -13.50 15.70
C ALA A 55 -0.15 -13.37 14.34
N CYS A 56 0.52 -12.82 13.33
CA CYS A 56 -0.04 -12.66 11.99
C CYS A 56 -0.40 -14.01 11.34
N LEU A 57 0.52 -14.98 11.36
CA LEU A 57 0.25 -16.31 10.79
C LEU A 57 -0.88 -17.03 11.53
N ALA A 58 -0.95 -16.91 12.86
CA ALA A 58 -2.06 -17.45 13.64
C ALA A 58 -3.39 -16.78 13.27
N GLY A 59 -3.39 -15.46 13.07
CA GLY A 59 -4.56 -14.70 12.64
C GLY A 59 -5.07 -15.12 11.26
N ILE A 60 -4.17 -15.32 10.29
CA ILE A 60 -4.51 -15.82 8.95
C ILE A 60 -5.18 -17.19 9.04
N ARG A 61 -4.59 -18.14 9.79
CA ARG A 61 -5.15 -19.49 9.96
C ARG A 61 -6.55 -19.44 10.58
N ARG A 62 -6.73 -18.67 11.66
CA ARG A 62 -8.04 -18.49 12.32
C ARG A 62 -9.09 -17.88 11.39
N ALA A 63 -8.74 -16.88 10.59
CA ALA A 63 -9.67 -16.27 9.63
C ALA A 63 -10.10 -17.29 8.56
N ARG A 64 -9.16 -18.09 8.04
CA ARG A 64 -9.47 -19.15 7.07
C ARG A 64 -10.32 -20.28 7.65
N GLU A 65 -10.03 -20.72 8.87
CA GLU A 65 -10.84 -21.73 9.58
C GLU A 65 -12.31 -21.32 9.73
N LYS A 66 -12.56 -20.00 9.79
CA LYS A 66 -13.91 -19.41 9.82
C LYS A 66 -14.53 -19.15 8.45
N GLY A 67 -13.80 -19.43 7.37
CA GLY A 67 -14.28 -19.28 6.00
C GLY A 67 -14.14 -17.86 5.42
N PHE A 68 -13.35 -16.97 6.03
CA PHE A 68 -13.05 -15.67 5.42
C PHE A 68 -12.03 -15.82 4.29
N HIS A 69 -12.18 -15.03 3.23
CA HIS A 69 -11.06 -14.84 2.31
C HIS A 69 -9.94 -14.10 3.02
N THR A 70 -8.70 -14.42 2.64
CA THR A 70 -7.53 -13.78 3.21
C THR A 70 -6.68 -13.17 2.11
N SER A 71 -6.18 -11.98 2.41
CA SER A 71 -5.17 -11.29 1.62
C SER A 71 -3.99 -10.93 2.51
N LEU A 72 -2.85 -10.63 1.90
CA LEU A 72 -1.66 -10.20 2.62
C LEU A 72 -1.08 -8.93 1.99
N ILE A 73 -0.73 -7.97 2.83
CA ILE A 73 -0.06 -6.72 2.46
C ILE A 73 1.39 -6.80 2.90
N TYR A 74 2.29 -6.50 1.98
CA TYR A 74 3.73 -6.50 2.18
C TYR A 74 4.32 -5.14 1.77
N THR A 75 4.91 -4.43 2.71
CA THR A 75 5.55 -3.13 2.46
C THR A 75 7.02 -3.34 2.15
N VAL A 76 7.40 -3.07 0.91
CA VAL A 76 8.77 -3.28 0.42
C VAL A 76 9.70 -2.19 0.97
N SER A 77 10.84 -2.64 1.49
CA SER A 77 11.96 -1.84 1.96
C SER A 77 13.27 -2.58 1.68
N ARG A 78 14.42 -1.91 1.76
CA ARG A 78 15.73 -2.59 1.64
C ARG A 78 15.92 -3.68 2.69
N ALA A 79 15.22 -3.57 3.82
CA ALA A 79 15.30 -4.52 4.92
C ALA A 79 14.66 -5.88 4.58
N ASN A 80 13.78 -5.95 3.58
CA ASN A 80 13.02 -7.15 3.27
C ASN A 80 12.94 -7.52 1.78
N LEU A 81 13.37 -6.63 0.87
CA LEU A 81 13.27 -6.83 -0.58
C LEU A 81 13.75 -8.21 -1.06
N GLU A 82 14.88 -8.69 -0.54
CA GLU A 82 15.44 -10.00 -0.91
C GLU A 82 14.53 -11.19 -0.52
N GLU A 83 13.66 -11.02 0.48
CA GLU A 83 12.69 -12.05 0.88
C GLU A 83 11.38 -12.00 0.07
N LEU A 84 11.16 -10.98 -0.77
CA LEU A 84 9.91 -10.85 -1.53
C LEU A 84 9.60 -12.10 -2.37
N PRO A 85 10.55 -12.74 -3.10
CA PRO A 85 10.28 -13.98 -3.83
C PRO A 85 9.84 -15.14 -2.93
N ALA A 86 10.31 -15.18 -1.68
CA ALA A 86 9.97 -16.22 -0.71
C ALA A 86 8.52 -16.10 -0.18
N MET A 87 7.85 -14.96 -0.42
CA MET A 87 6.44 -14.79 -0.09
C MET A 87 5.55 -15.73 -0.91
N GLY A 88 5.92 -16.08 -2.16
CA GLY A 88 5.11 -16.97 -3.00
C GLY A 88 4.83 -18.34 -2.36
N PRO A 89 5.86 -19.11 -1.96
CA PRO A 89 5.69 -20.35 -1.19
C PRO A 89 4.89 -20.15 0.11
N LEU A 90 5.16 -19.08 0.87
CA LEU A 90 4.49 -18.81 2.14
C LEU A 90 2.99 -18.55 1.95
N LEU A 91 2.61 -17.76 0.94
CA LEU A 91 1.21 -17.50 0.59
C LEU A 91 0.48 -18.80 0.23
N ALA A 92 1.13 -19.67 -0.55
CA ALA A 92 0.57 -20.97 -0.92
C ALA A 92 0.38 -21.89 0.30
N GLU A 93 1.36 -21.94 1.22
CA GLU A 93 1.24 -22.69 2.48
C GLU A 93 0.08 -22.18 3.33
N LEU A 94 -0.07 -20.86 3.44
CA LEU A 94 -1.12 -20.23 4.23
C LEU A 94 -2.49 -20.26 3.53
N GLY A 95 -2.55 -20.58 2.24
CA GLY A 95 -3.75 -20.51 1.40
C GLY A 95 -4.29 -19.09 1.25
N VAL A 96 -3.40 -18.11 1.11
CA VAL A 96 -3.74 -16.71 0.86
C VAL A 96 -3.84 -16.48 -0.64
N GLU A 97 -4.97 -15.93 -1.08
CA GLU A 97 -5.33 -15.83 -2.51
C GLU A 97 -4.92 -14.50 -3.14
N ARG A 98 -4.81 -13.43 -2.34
CA ARG A 98 -4.48 -12.08 -2.82
C ARG A 98 -3.28 -11.51 -2.09
N PHE A 99 -2.36 -10.92 -2.84
CA PHE A 99 -1.12 -10.36 -2.31
C PHE A 99 -0.93 -8.93 -2.81
N PHE A 100 -0.86 -7.99 -1.87
CA PHE A 100 -0.65 -6.57 -2.13
C PHE A 100 0.78 -6.20 -1.77
N ILE A 101 1.56 -5.83 -2.77
CA ILE A 101 2.87 -5.22 -2.57
C ILE A 101 2.65 -3.71 -2.44
N GLN A 102 3.22 -3.09 -1.43
CA GLN A 102 3.13 -1.66 -1.18
C GLN A 102 4.52 -1.03 -1.14
N VAL A 103 4.60 0.22 -1.60
CA VAL A 103 5.80 1.05 -1.44
C VAL A 103 5.82 1.65 -0.04
N LEU A 104 7.00 1.71 0.58
CA LEU A 104 7.19 2.38 1.86
C LEU A 104 6.88 3.88 1.76
N GLY A 105 5.80 4.33 2.40
CA GLY A 105 5.58 5.74 2.67
C GLY A 105 6.34 6.15 3.93
N LEU A 106 7.18 7.18 3.86
CA LEU A 106 7.82 7.73 5.06
C LEU A 106 6.80 8.58 5.81
N ARG A 107 6.07 7.94 6.71
CA ARG A 107 5.08 8.54 7.62
C ARG A 107 5.16 7.89 9.00
N GLY A 108 4.58 8.55 10.01
CA GLY A 108 4.57 8.03 11.38
C GLY A 108 5.96 7.58 11.83
N LYS A 109 6.08 6.40 12.46
CA LYS A 109 7.36 5.86 12.95
C LYS A 109 8.44 5.76 11.85
N ALA A 110 8.07 5.50 10.60
CA ALA A 110 9.01 5.41 9.49
C ALA A 110 9.65 6.77 9.14
N ALA A 111 8.91 7.86 9.32
CA ALA A 111 9.45 9.23 9.20
C ALA A 111 10.35 9.59 10.40
N TRP A 112 10.05 9.09 11.60
CA TRP A 112 10.88 9.34 12.79
C TRP A 112 12.21 8.59 12.76
N THR A 113 12.23 7.34 12.29
CA THR A 113 13.50 6.63 12.01
C THR A 113 14.31 7.31 10.91
N GLY A 114 13.67 8.15 10.10
CA GLY A 114 14.31 8.95 9.07
C GLY A 114 14.99 10.23 9.55
N CYS A 115 14.71 10.67 10.77
CA CYS A 115 15.31 11.88 11.33
C CYS A 115 16.80 11.73 11.69
N GLU A 116 17.35 10.51 11.66
CA GLU A 116 18.80 10.30 11.70
C GLU A 116 19.41 10.47 10.30
N PRO A 117 20.39 11.38 10.11
CA PRO A 117 21.07 11.54 8.82
C PRO A 117 21.60 10.19 8.32
N GLY A 118 21.09 9.72 7.18
CA GLY A 118 21.48 8.45 6.55
C GLY A 118 20.55 7.25 6.83
N ALA A 119 19.60 7.33 7.76
CA ALA A 119 18.68 6.22 8.05
C ALA A 119 17.53 6.10 7.02
N GLU A 120 17.08 7.20 6.41
CA GLU A 120 16.03 7.21 5.36
C GLU A 120 16.47 6.49 4.09
N GLU A 121 17.71 6.74 3.67
CA GLU A 121 18.31 6.16 2.47
C GLU A 121 18.52 4.65 2.63
N VAL A 122 18.74 4.19 3.87
CA VAL A 122 18.98 2.78 4.20
C VAL A 122 17.71 1.93 4.15
N LEU A 123 16.51 2.50 4.20
CA LEU A 123 15.25 1.74 4.19
C LEU A 123 14.52 1.76 2.85
N ARG A 124 14.68 2.81 2.03
CA ARG A 124 13.98 2.90 0.72
C ARG A 124 14.69 2.11 -0.36
N VAL A 125 13.91 1.36 -1.14
CA VAL A 125 14.41 0.66 -2.33
C VAL A 125 14.68 1.67 -3.43
N SER A 126 15.83 1.54 -4.11
CA SER A 126 16.18 2.41 -5.22
C SER A 126 15.27 2.18 -6.44
N PRO A 127 15.14 3.15 -7.37
CA PRO A 127 14.34 2.97 -8.57
C PRO A 127 14.76 1.77 -9.43
N SER A 128 16.07 1.48 -9.52
CA SER A 128 16.60 0.34 -10.25
C SER A 128 16.23 -0.99 -9.58
N GLU A 129 16.45 -1.10 -8.26
CA GLU A 129 16.09 -2.30 -7.50
C GLU A 129 14.58 -2.58 -7.57
N TRP A 130 13.74 -1.55 -7.47
CA TRP A 130 12.28 -1.70 -7.57
C TRP A 130 11.88 -2.24 -8.94
N ARG A 131 12.34 -1.58 -10.03
CA ARG A 131 12.00 -1.96 -11.41
C ARG A 131 12.46 -3.36 -11.78
N GLU A 132 13.60 -3.79 -11.26
CA GLU A 132 14.16 -5.12 -11.54
C GLU A 132 13.50 -6.21 -10.71
N GLN A 133 13.30 -5.99 -9.41
CA GLN A 133 12.95 -7.08 -8.49
C GLN A 133 11.45 -7.20 -8.23
N VAL A 134 10.71 -6.08 -8.12
CA VAL A 134 9.30 -6.12 -7.70
C VAL A 134 8.38 -6.71 -8.77
N PRO A 135 8.42 -6.28 -10.05
CA PRO A 135 7.61 -6.89 -11.10
C PRO A 135 7.93 -8.38 -11.29
N ALA A 136 9.23 -8.73 -11.32
CA ALA A 136 9.68 -10.12 -11.48
C ALA A 136 9.19 -11.03 -10.33
N ALA A 137 9.27 -10.54 -9.08
CA ALA A 137 8.72 -11.26 -7.94
C ALA A 137 7.20 -11.35 -8.00
N ALA A 138 6.50 -10.28 -8.36
CA ALA A 138 5.05 -10.27 -8.51
C ALA A 138 4.57 -11.32 -9.52
N GLU A 139 5.20 -11.40 -10.69
CA GLU A 139 4.91 -12.45 -11.68
C GLU A 139 5.21 -13.85 -11.16
N ALA A 140 6.34 -14.05 -10.49
CA ALA A 140 6.72 -15.35 -9.94
C ALA A 140 5.75 -15.83 -8.85
N ILE A 141 5.24 -14.91 -8.03
CA ILE A 141 4.22 -15.17 -7.02
C ILE A 141 2.87 -15.45 -7.68
N ALA A 142 2.50 -14.69 -8.72
CA ALA A 142 1.25 -14.92 -9.45
C ALA A 142 1.21 -16.29 -10.13
N ARG A 143 2.34 -16.73 -10.71
CA ARG A 143 2.49 -18.10 -11.26
C ARG A 143 2.26 -19.21 -10.22
N ARG A 144 2.32 -18.90 -8.92
CA ARG A 144 2.03 -19.84 -7.82
C ARG A 144 0.58 -19.83 -7.37
N GLY A 145 -0.30 -19.04 -8.01
CA GLY A 145 -1.74 -19.07 -7.76
C GLY A 145 -2.29 -17.87 -6.99
N ALA A 146 -1.47 -16.90 -6.61
CA ALA A 146 -1.95 -15.68 -5.96
C ALA A 146 -2.29 -14.59 -6.99
N ARG A 147 -3.35 -13.81 -6.73
CA ARG A 147 -3.60 -12.55 -7.41
C ARG A 147 -2.69 -11.48 -6.81
N VAL A 148 -1.80 -10.89 -7.60
CA VAL A 148 -0.80 -9.95 -7.09
C VAL A 148 -1.10 -8.53 -7.56
N ILE A 149 -1.12 -7.58 -6.64
CA ILE A 149 -1.44 -6.18 -6.89
C ILE A 149 -0.29 -5.33 -6.36
N TYR A 150 0.26 -4.43 -7.17
CA TYR A 150 1.39 -3.60 -6.76
C TYR A 150 1.39 -2.23 -7.44
N PRO A 151 1.89 -1.16 -6.79
CA PRO A 151 2.01 0.14 -7.42
C PRO A 151 3.19 0.16 -8.42
N ARG A 152 3.04 0.92 -9.51
CA ARG A 152 4.17 1.14 -10.44
C ARG A 152 5.35 1.85 -9.77
N VAL A 153 5.07 2.81 -8.90
CA VAL A 153 6.01 3.71 -8.19
C VAL A 153 6.85 4.60 -9.10
N PHE A 154 7.45 4.06 -10.15
CA PHE A 154 8.26 4.78 -11.13
C PHE A 154 7.70 4.56 -12.53
N LEU A 155 7.50 5.63 -13.28
CA LEU A 155 7.09 5.56 -14.68
C LEU A 155 8.25 5.14 -15.59
N HIS A 156 7.93 4.50 -16.71
CA HIS A 156 8.84 4.27 -17.82
C HIS A 156 9.01 5.55 -18.66
N PRO A 157 10.15 5.73 -19.36
CA PRO A 157 10.33 6.85 -20.26
C PRO A 157 9.20 6.96 -21.30
N GLY A 158 8.56 8.13 -21.39
CA GLY A 158 7.46 8.39 -22.31
C GLY A 158 6.05 8.08 -21.78
N GLU A 159 5.93 7.45 -20.60
CA GLU A 159 4.62 7.27 -19.97
C GLU A 159 4.08 8.59 -19.43
N LYS A 160 2.76 8.76 -19.58
CA LYS A 160 2.06 9.91 -19.03
C LYS A 160 1.78 9.69 -17.54
N PHE A 161 2.08 10.69 -16.73
CA PHE A 161 1.66 10.70 -15.33
C PHE A 161 0.14 10.90 -15.21
N GLU A 162 -0.48 10.09 -14.35
CA GLU A 162 -1.88 10.21 -13.97
C GLU A 162 -2.01 10.24 -12.44
N CYS A 163 -2.85 11.14 -11.93
CA CYS A 163 -3.14 11.27 -10.51
C CYS A 163 -4.45 10.56 -10.19
N ALA A 164 -4.43 9.55 -9.31
CA ALA A 164 -5.65 8.88 -8.85
C ALA A 164 -6.68 9.83 -8.23
N GLY A 165 -6.24 10.96 -7.65
CA GLY A 165 -7.14 12.00 -7.14
C GLY A 165 -7.93 12.75 -8.23
N LEU A 166 -7.56 12.59 -9.51
CA LEU A 166 -8.27 13.15 -10.67
C LEU A 166 -8.99 12.09 -11.52
N VAL A 167 -8.45 10.88 -11.61
CA VAL A 167 -8.95 9.83 -12.51
C VAL A 167 -9.76 8.73 -11.82
N ALA A 168 -9.85 8.77 -10.49
CA ALA A 168 -10.59 7.79 -9.69
C ALA A 168 -11.21 8.43 -8.43
N ASP A 169 -12.25 7.80 -7.92
CA ASP A 169 -12.92 8.21 -6.68
C ASP A 169 -12.46 7.31 -5.53
N ASN A 170 -11.52 7.84 -4.74
CA ASN A 170 -11.00 7.20 -3.54
C ASN A 170 -11.20 8.16 -2.37
N TYR A 171 -11.69 7.66 -1.24
CA TYR A 171 -11.96 8.47 -0.06
C TYR A 171 -11.30 7.82 1.17
N PHE A 172 -10.44 8.58 1.83
CA PHE A 172 -9.79 8.20 3.09
C PHE A 172 -10.42 9.03 4.20
N VAL A 173 -11.31 8.41 4.97
CA VAL A 173 -12.08 9.07 6.02
C VAL A 173 -11.37 8.90 7.36
N PHE A 174 -10.99 10.01 8.00
CA PHE A 174 -10.28 9.99 9.28
C PHE A 174 -11.20 10.31 10.46
N PRO A 175 -10.90 9.80 11.68
CA PRO A 175 -11.70 10.06 12.89
C PRO A 175 -11.80 11.54 13.30
N ASN A 176 -10.91 12.40 12.78
CA ASN A 176 -10.93 13.83 13.02
C ASN A 176 -11.89 14.60 12.08
N GLY A 177 -12.69 13.88 11.28
CA GLY A 177 -13.66 14.46 10.34
C GLY A 177 -13.07 14.91 9.00
N ARG A 178 -11.75 14.77 8.80
CA ARG A 178 -11.10 15.08 7.52
C ARG A 178 -11.24 13.91 6.55
N VAL A 179 -11.54 14.22 5.30
CA VAL A 179 -11.63 13.24 4.23
C VAL A 179 -10.67 13.60 3.10
N TYR A 180 -9.80 12.64 2.77
CA TYR A 180 -8.76 12.82 1.75
C TYR A 180 -9.06 11.98 0.50
N ARG A 181 -8.49 12.37 -0.63
CA ARG A 181 -8.45 11.62 -1.89
C ARG A 181 -7.06 11.08 -2.19
N CYS A 182 -6.02 11.61 -1.54
CA CYS A 182 -4.67 11.06 -1.59
C CYS A 182 -4.22 10.65 -0.19
N PRO A 183 -3.76 9.41 0.02
CA PRO A 183 -3.31 8.97 1.33
C PRO A 183 -2.06 9.73 1.79
N LEU A 184 -1.25 10.29 0.88
CA LEU A 184 -0.04 11.06 1.23
C LEU A 184 -0.34 12.28 2.08
N CYS A 185 -1.55 12.81 1.98
CA CYS A 185 -1.97 14.04 2.65
C CYS A 185 -2.39 13.85 4.11
N GLU A 186 -2.55 12.60 4.60
CA GLU A 186 -3.29 12.32 5.84
C GLU A 186 -2.71 12.95 7.11
N ASP A 187 -1.39 13.15 7.16
CA ASP A 187 -0.71 13.80 8.28
C ASP A 187 -0.85 15.34 8.26
N PHE A 188 -1.38 15.92 7.18
CA PHE A 188 -1.44 17.36 6.94
C PHE A 188 -2.88 17.88 6.84
N PRO A 189 -3.14 19.13 7.23
CA PRO A 189 -4.47 19.74 7.13
C PRO A 189 -4.81 20.19 5.69
N VAL A 190 -4.55 19.35 4.68
CA VAL A 190 -4.76 19.64 3.24
C VAL A 190 -5.84 18.74 2.62
N HIS A 191 -6.76 18.25 3.45
CA HIS A 191 -7.88 17.39 3.06
C HIS A 191 -8.81 18.06 2.05
N SER A 192 -9.33 17.29 1.11
CA SER A 192 -10.23 17.80 0.06
C SER A 192 -11.67 17.94 0.50
N LEU A 193 -12.10 17.17 1.51
CA LEU A 193 -13.50 17.05 1.90
C LEU A 193 -13.64 17.06 3.43
N ILE A 194 -14.77 17.58 3.90
CA ILE A 194 -15.21 17.58 5.29
C ILE A 194 -16.65 17.10 5.38
N PHE A 195 -17.09 16.72 6.59
CA PHE A 195 -18.49 16.46 6.88
C PHE A 195 -19.22 17.76 7.23
N GLU A 196 -20.32 18.02 6.53
CA GLU A 196 -21.38 18.93 6.96
C GLU A 196 -22.66 18.09 7.11
N ASP A 197 -23.14 17.96 8.35
CA ASP A 197 -24.16 16.98 8.73
C ASP A 197 -23.78 15.56 8.26
N ASP A 198 -24.65 14.89 7.49
CA ASP A 198 -24.45 13.55 6.94
C ASP A 198 -23.91 13.56 5.49
N ARG A 199 -23.25 14.65 5.07
CA ARG A 199 -22.76 14.83 3.69
C ARG A 199 -21.30 15.25 3.63
N LEU A 200 -20.62 14.75 2.60
CA LEU A 200 -19.29 15.24 2.23
C LEU A 200 -19.43 16.50 1.39
N VAL A 201 -18.74 17.56 1.81
CA VAL A 201 -18.63 18.82 1.07
C VAL A 201 -17.17 19.19 0.86
N ASP A 202 -16.92 20.04 -0.14
CA ASP A 202 -15.57 20.53 -0.43
C ASP A 202 -15.00 21.33 0.75
N ALA A 203 -13.78 20.96 1.16
CA ALA A 203 -13.02 21.73 2.13
C ALA A 203 -12.57 23.09 1.53
N PRO A 204 -12.23 24.09 2.38
CA PRO A 204 -11.67 25.36 1.91
C PRO A 204 -10.50 25.19 0.93
N ARG A 205 -10.32 26.17 0.04
CA ARG A 205 -9.25 26.17 -0.98
C ARG A 205 -7.85 26.11 -0.37
N LEU A 206 -6.86 25.73 -1.19
CA LEU A 206 -5.49 25.33 -0.80
C LEU A 206 -5.44 23.96 -0.11
N ASN A 207 -6.11 22.99 -0.73
CA ASN A 207 -6.09 21.58 -0.33
C ASN A 207 -5.53 20.69 -1.46
N GLU A 208 -5.47 19.39 -1.22
CA GLU A 208 -4.91 18.40 -2.15
C GLU A 208 -5.52 18.46 -3.56
N THR A 209 -6.80 18.84 -3.71
CA THR A 209 -7.41 18.97 -5.06
C THR A 209 -6.78 20.10 -5.88
N ALA A 210 -6.34 21.16 -5.22
CA ALA A 210 -5.60 22.24 -5.88
C ALA A 210 -4.20 21.75 -6.29
N PHE A 211 -3.56 20.94 -5.46
CA PHE A 211 -2.23 20.38 -5.75
C PHE A 211 -2.26 19.32 -6.85
N PHE A 212 -3.31 18.51 -6.96
CA PHE A 212 -3.43 17.49 -8.00
C PHE A 212 -3.41 18.07 -9.42
N ARG A 213 -3.81 19.33 -9.59
CA ARG A 213 -3.85 20.04 -10.88
C ARG A 213 -2.48 20.57 -11.32
N LEU A 214 -1.49 20.55 -10.43
CA LEU A 214 -0.13 20.93 -10.77
C LEU A 214 0.53 19.82 -11.58
N ASN A 215 1.40 20.21 -12.51
CA ASN A 215 2.18 19.28 -13.32
C ASN A 215 3.66 19.63 -13.18
N ILE A 216 4.45 18.66 -12.72
CA ILE A 216 5.88 18.80 -12.47
C ILE A 216 6.63 17.68 -13.21
N ALA A 217 7.88 17.93 -13.58
CA ALA A 217 8.68 16.98 -14.34
C ALA A 217 8.93 15.67 -13.57
N GLU A 218 8.96 15.75 -12.24
CA GLU A 218 9.15 14.64 -11.31
C GLU A 218 7.93 13.71 -11.23
N GLY A 219 6.77 14.08 -11.78
CA GLY A 219 5.54 13.29 -11.77
C GLY A 219 4.63 13.63 -10.58
N CYS A 220 4.52 12.72 -9.61
CA CYS A 220 3.56 12.86 -8.49
C CYS A 220 3.85 14.06 -7.59
N VAL A 221 3.05 15.13 -7.73
CA VAL A 221 3.13 16.36 -6.93
C VAL A 221 3.08 16.08 -5.43
N MET A 222 2.16 15.22 -4.98
CA MET A 222 2.04 14.92 -3.55
C MET A 222 3.26 14.20 -2.99
N ASN A 223 3.89 13.35 -3.80
CA ASN A 223 5.15 12.73 -3.40
C ASN A 223 6.24 13.78 -3.26
N ALA A 224 6.41 14.65 -4.26
CA ALA A 224 7.43 15.70 -4.24
C ALA A 224 7.26 16.70 -3.07
N LEU A 225 6.02 17.01 -2.69
CA LEU A 225 5.74 17.92 -1.58
C LEU A 225 5.94 17.29 -0.20
N ILE A 226 5.57 16.01 -0.04
CA ILE A 226 5.41 15.39 1.29
C ILE A 226 6.55 14.43 1.64
N GLN A 227 7.08 13.71 0.66
CA GLN A 227 8.10 12.70 0.90
C GLN A 227 9.49 13.36 0.87
N PRO A 228 10.31 13.20 1.93
CA PRO A 228 11.65 13.76 1.96
C PRO A 228 12.54 13.08 0.89
N GLY A 229 13.57 13.77 0.40
CA GLY A 229 14.55 13.18 -0.50
C GLY A 229 14.11 13.04 -1.97
N SER A 230 13.12 13.82 -2.43
CA SER A 230 12.79 13.94 -3.85
C SER A 230 13.51 15.07 -4.64
N PRO A 231 14.81 15.41 -4.45
CA PRO A 231 15.51 16.18 -5.46
C PRO A 231 16.08 15.25 -6.52
N SER A 232 15.52 15.40 -7.71
CA SER A 232 16.02 15.06 -9.04
C SER A 232 17.46 15.56 -9.27
N GLY A 233 18.44 14.95 -8.62
CA GLY A 233 19.86 15.25 -8.78
C GLY A 233 20.52 14.51 -9.93
N GLY A 234 20.02 14.69 -11.17
CA GLY A 234 20.72 14.27 -12.38
C GLY A 234 21.53 15.43 -12.94
N GLY A 235 22.85 15.29 -13.06
CA GLY A 235 23.68 16.26 -13.78
C GLY A 235 23.11 16.49 -15.18
N SER A 236 22.91 17.76 -15.54
CA SER A 236 22.29 18.27 -16.79
C SER A 236 20.77 18.06 -16.96
N GLY A 237 19.97 18.83 -16.20
CA GLY A 237 18.74 19.45 -16.73
C GLY A 237 17.41 18.68 -16.65
N GLY A 238 17.31 17.57 -15.92
CA GLY A 238 16.02 16.89 -15.71
C GLY A 238 16.03 15.86 -14.58
N PRO A 239 14.84 15.39 -14.15
CA PRO A 239 14.73 14.35 -13.13
C PRO A 239 15.26 13.00 -13.64
N GLY A 240 16.08 12.33 -12.82
CA GLY A 240 16.63 11.01 -13.15
C GLY A 240 15.58 9.90 -13.24
N HIS A 241 14.37 10.14 -12.73
CA HIS A 241 13.20 9.27 -12.86
C HIS A 241 11.92 10.06 -12.60
N THR A 242 10.78 9.56 -13.08
CA THR A 242 9.45 10.15 -12.86
C THR A 242 8.65 9.25 -11.92
N ILE A 243 8.08 9.83 -10.85
CA ILE A 243 7.31 9.13 -9.83
C ILE A 243 5.85 8.98 -10.27
N ALA A 244 5.37 7.73 -10.29
CA ALA A 244 3.98 7.38 -10.57
C ALA A 244 3.08 7.64 -9.34
N CYS A 245 1.76 7.68 -9.55
CA CYS A 245 0.81 7.72 -8.44
C CYS A 245 0.76 6.35 -7.73
N CYS A 246 1.04 6.31 -6.42
CA CYS A 246 1.05 5.07 -5.63
C CYS A 246 -0.33 4.38 -5.48
N LEU A 247 -1.42 5.08 -5.80
CA LEU A 247 -2.77 4.51 -5.80
C LEU A 247 -3.13 3.80 -7.10
N LEU A 248 -2.44 4.12 -8.21
CA LEU A 248 -2.65 3.42 -9.47
C LEU A 248 -1.76 2.18 -9.46
N LYS A 249 -2.41 1.01 -9.44
CA LYS A 249 -1.77 -0.29 -9.24
C LYS A 249 -1.93 -1.16 -10.48
N ASP A 250 -0.89 -1.93 -10.75
CA ASP A 250 -0.97 -3.04 -11.69
C ASP A 250 -1.48 -4.27 -10.95
N GLU A 251 -2.20 -5.11 -11.68
CA GLU A 251 -2.76 -6.37 -11.19
C GLU A 251 -2.34 -7.51 -12.11
N ILE A 252 -1.80 -8.57 -11.50
CA ILE A 252 -1.42 -9.81 -12.19
C ILE A 252 -2.33 -10.92 -11.67
N LEU A 253 -3.11 -11.50 -12.57
CA LEU A 253 -3.96 -12.65 -12.27
C LEU A 253 -3.14 -13.95 -12.33
N PRO A 254 -3.45 -14.94 -11.48
CA PRO A 254 -2.80 -16.24 -11.55
C PRO A 254 -3.19 -16.98 -12.84
N PRO A 255 -2.32 -17.86 -13.38
CA PRO A 255 -2.63 -18.62 -14.60
C PRO A 255 -3.93 -19.42 -14.46
N GLY A 256 -4.85 -19.24 -15.41
CA GLY A 256 -6.13 -19.96 -15.45
C GLY A 256 -7.29 -19.23 -14.76
N ASP A 257 -7.03 -18.14 -14.03
CA ASP A 257 -8.08 -17.26 -13.54
C ASP A 257 -8.62 -16.40 -14.69
N ARG A 258 -9.91 -16.58 -15.00
CA ARG A 258 -10.64 -15.83 -16.03
C ARG A 258 -11.63 -14.83 -15.42
N SER A 259 -11.60 -14.61 -14.11
CA SER A 259 -12.46 -13.62 -13.47
C SER A 259 -12.00 -12.21 -13.85
N VAL A 260 -12.74 -11.60 -14.77
CA VAL A 260 -12.73 -10.17 -15.12
C VAL A 260 -14.16 -9.66 -14.94
#